data_AF-A0A2Y9EC15-F1
#
_entry.id   AF-A0A2Y9EC15-F1
#
_cell.length_a   1.000
_cell.length_b   1.000
_cell.length_c   1.000
_cell.angle_alpha   90.00
_cell.angle_beta   90.00
_cell.angle_gamma   90.00
#
_symmetry.space_group_name_H-M   'P 1'
#
loop_
_entity.id
_entity.type
_entity.pdbx_description
1 polymer ?
#
loop_
_entity_poly.entity_id
_entity_poly.type
_entity_poly.pdbx_seq_one_letter_code
_entity_poly.pdbx_strand_id
1 'polypeptide(L)'
;LLQRLRNGLQDCAMHTQPFWGSLTHRTRLPSVKVAPVTPFNTREPVMLACYVWGFYPADVIITWRKNGQLILPHSSAQKTSQPNGDWTYQTVSHLALTPSFGDTYTCVVEHIGAPLPILADWTPGLSLMQTVKVSVSTVTLGLGLIIFFLGLISWRRARSFSYTSIPGSNYPEGQHTF
;
A
#
# COMPACT_ATOMS: atom_id res chain seq x y z
N LEU A 1 -32.28 -35.52 39.75
CA LEU A 1 -32.31 -34.32 38.89
C LEU A 1 -32.19 -33.02 39.70
N LEU A 2 -33.05 -32.78 40.70
CA LEU A 2 -33.00 -31.60 41.59
C LEU A 2 -31.67 -31.46 42.36
N GLN A 3 -31.05 -32.57 42.77
CA GLN A 3 -29.78 -32.56 43.50
C GLN A 3 -28.57 -32.18 42.63
N ARG A 4 -28.60 -32.51 41.33
CA ARG A 4 -27.56 -32.10 40.35
C ARG A 4 -27.64 -30.60 40.03
N LEU A 5 -28.85 -30.06 39.98
CA LEU A 5 -29.05 -28.61 39.82
C LEU A 5 -28.67 -27.83 41.09
N ARG A 6 -28.85 -28.43 42.28
CA ARG A 6 -28.48 -27.81 43.57
C ARG A 6 -26.96 -27.57 43.69
N ASN A 7 -26.13 -28.44 43.11
CA ASN A 7 -24.66 -28.33 43.14
C ASN A 7 -24.05 -27.81 41.83
N GLY A 8 -24.87 -27.39 40.85
CA GLY A 8 -24.41 -27.10 39.50
C GLY A 8 -23.31 -26.02 39.40
N LEU A 9 -23.32 -25.02 40.28
CA LEU A 9 -22.26 -24.01 40.32
C LEU A 9 -20.90 -24.61 40.72
N GLN A 10 -20.90 -25.47 41.74
CA GLN A 10 -19.71 -26.17 42.21
C GLN A 10 -19.19 -27.13 41.13
N ASP A 11 -20.10 -27.84 40.48
CA ASP A 11 -19.78 -28.79 39.40
C ASP A 11 -19.16 -28.05 38.20
N CYS A 12 -19.71 -26.90 37.79
CA CYS A 12 -19.11 -26.07 36.74
C CYS A 12 -17.70 -25.62 37.10
N ALA A 13 -17.48 -25.15 38.33
CA ALA A 13 -16.17 -24.71 38.78
C ALA A 13 -15.15 -25.85 38.75
N MET A 14 -15.48 -27.02 39.30
CA MET A 14 -14.58 -28.18 39.27
C MET A 14 -14.33 -28.68 37.84
N HIS A 15 -15.36 -28.69 37.00
CA HIS A 15 -15.25 -29.19 35.63
C HIS A 15 -14.40 -28.27 34.74
N THR A 16 -14.51 -26.95 34.89
CA THR A 16 -13.73 -26.00 34.07
C THR A 16 -12.35 -25.69 34.63
N GLN A 17 -12.10 -25.95 35.93
CA GLN A 17 -10.84 -25.64 36.63
C GLN A 17 -9.57 -26.00 35.84
N PRO A 18 -9.46 -27.18 35.18
CA PRO A 18 -8.21 -27.57 34.50
C PRO A 18 -7.83 -26.67 33.32
N PHE A 19 -8.80 -26.00 32.68
CA PHE A 19 -8.57 -25.26 31.43
C PHE A 19 -9.05 -23.81 31.48
N TRP A 20 -9.81 -23.40 32.49
CA TRP A 20 -10.44 -22.08 32.56
C TRP A 20 -9.44 -20.94 32.40
N GLY A 21 -8.35 -20.94 33.20
CA GLY A 21 -7.32 -19.92 33.12
C GLY A 21 -6.62 -19.89 31.75
N SER A 22 -6.36 -21.05 31.16
CA SER A 22 -5.77 -21.15 29.82
C SER A 22 -6.68 -20.51 28.77
N LEU A 23 -8.00 -20.71 28.85
CA LEU A 23 -8.97 -20.11 27.94
C LEU A 23 -9.13 -18.61 28.14
N THR A 24 -9.25 -18.14 29.39
CA THR A 24 -9.48 -16.71 29.68
C THR A 24 -8.28 -15.83 29.35
N HIS A 25 -7.07 -16.37 29.44
CA HIS A 25 -5.84 -15.66 29.08
C HIS A 25 -5.37 -15.92 27.65
N ARG A 26 -6.06 -16.79 26.89
CA ARG A 26 -5.68 -17.09 25.51
C ARG A 26 -5.87 -15.86 24.65
N THR A 27 -4.81 -15.47 23.96
CA THR A 27 -4.85 -14.43 22.93
C THR A 27 -4.09 -14.85 21.68
N ARG A 28 -4.49 -14.29 20.54
CA ARG A 28 -3.78 -14.36 19.27
C ARG A 28 -3.75 -12.98 18.64
N LEU A 29 -2.55 -12.58 18.22
CA LEU A 29 -2.28 -11.27 17.63
C LEU A 29 -2.92 -11.16 16.23
N PRO A 30 -3.56 -10.05 15.88
CA PRO A 30 -4.06 -9.84 14.53
C PRO A 30 -2.94 -9.64 13.51
N SER A 31 -3.14 -10.20 12.33
CA SER A 31 -2.45 -9.77 11.12
C SER A 31 -3.30 -8.71 10.41
N VAL A 32 -2.64 -7.66 9.90
CA VAL A 32 -3.30 -6.51 9.31
C VAL A 32 -2.72 -6.20 7.93
N LYS A 33 -3.59 -5.90 6.96
CA LYS A 33 -3.17 -5.45 5.63
C LYS A 33 -4.16 -4.42 5.09
N VAL A 34 -3.63 -3.35 4.52
CA VAL A 34 -4.41 -2.34 3.80
C VAL A 34 -4.15 -2.48 2.30
N ALA A 35 -5.23 -2.50 1.52
CA ALA A 35 -5.16 -2.55 0.06
C ALA A 35 -6.35 -1.82 -0.58
N PRO A 36 -6.17 -1.28 -1.80
CA PRO A 36 -7.29 -0.76 -2.57
C PRO A 36 -8.23 -1.89 -3.03
N VAL A 37 -9.52 -1.60 -3.06
CA VAL A 37 -10.59 -2.49 -3.53
C VAL A 37 -11.53 -1.75 -4.46
N THR A 38 -12.35 -2.49 -5.21
CA THR A 38 -13.40 -1.90 -6.05
C THR A 38 -14.37 -1.08 -5.18
N PRO A 39 -14.55 0.22 -5.46
CA PRO A 39 -15.50 1.04 -4.70
C PRO A 39 -16.93 0.50 -4.82
N PHE A 40 -17.66 0.53 -3.71
CA PHE A 40 -19.09 0.19 -3.65
C PHE A 40 -19.82 1.23 -2.81
N ASN A 41 -21.09 1.50 -3.13
CA ASN A 41 -21.97 2.43 -2.39
C ASN A 41 -21.35 3.82 -2.10
N THR A 42 -20.44 4.29 -2.95
CA THR A 42 -19.74 5.57 -2.80
C THR A 42 -19.52 6.24 -4.14
N ARG A 43 -19.32 7.56 -4.12
CA ARG A 43 -18.89 8.36 -5.29
C ARG A 43 -17.38 8.60 -5.31
N GLU A 44 -16.68 8.22 -4.25
CA GLU A 44 -15.24 8.38 -4.14
C GLU A 44 -14.51 7.47 -5.14
N PRO A 45 -13.41 7.94 -5.77
CA PRO A 45 -12.70 7.20 -6.80
C PRO A 45 -11.89 6.02 -6.26
N VAL A 46 -11.53 6.04 -4.97
CA VAL A 46 -10.75 4.99 -4.31
C VAL A 46 -11.46 4.51 -3.06
N MET A 47 -11.39 3.20 -2.83
CA MET A 47 -11.78 2.59 -1.58
C MET A 47 -10.65 1.71 -1.07
N LEU A 48 -10.30 1.86 0.21
CA LEU A 48 -9.37 0.99 0.91
C LEU A 48 -10.13 -0.02 1.75
N ALA A 49 -9.60 -1.25 1.82
CA ALA A 49 -9.99 -2.26 2.78
C ALA A 49 -8.83 -2.50 3.74
N CYS A 50 -9.11 -2.42 5.05
CA CYS A 50 -8.23 -2.89 6.10
C CYS A 50 -8.69 -4.28 6.55
N TYR A 51 -7.96 -5.29 6.09
CA TYR A 51 -8.17 -6.69 6.45
C TYR A 51 -7.48 -6.95 7.78
N VAL A 52 -8.23 -7.54 8.73
CA VAL A 52 -7.72 -7.94 10.04
C VAL A 52 -8.10 -9.40 10.26
N TRP A 53 -7.14 -10.29 10.51
CA TRP A 53 -7.41 -11.73 10.61
C TRP A 53 -6.46 -12.45 11.58
N GLY A 54 -6.82 -13.69 11.93
CA GLY A 54 -5.99 -14.57 12.75
C GLY A 54 -5.95 -14.22 14.24
N PHE A 55 -6.86 -13.37 14.70
CA PHE A 55 -6.87 -12.87 16.07
C PHE A 55 -7.88 -13.59 16.97
N TYR A 56 -7.64 -13.53 18.28
CA TYR A 56 -8.54 -14.04 19.31
C TYR A 56 -8.28 -13.30 20.62
N PRO A 57 -9.30 -12.85 21.39
CA PRO A 57 -10.74 -13.03 21.18
C PRO A 57 -11.31 -12.15 20.06
N ALA A 58 -12.63 -12.21 19.83
CA ALA A 58 -13.34 -11.52 18.75
C ALA A 58 -13.32 -9.99 18.84
N ASP A 59 -13.13 -9.45 20.04
CA ASP A 59 -13.15 -8.01 20.31
C ASP A 59 -11.91 -7.36 19.72
N VAL A 60 -12.14 -6.43 18.78
CA VAL A 60 -11.11 -5.66 18.09
C VAL A 60 -11.68 -4.28 17.82
N ILE A 61 -10.84 -3.24 17.82
CA ILE A 61 -11.23 -1.88 17.44
C ILE A 61 -10.42 -1.47 16.22
N ILE A 62 -11.10 -0.95 15.20
CA ILE A 62 -10.47 -0.51 13.96
C ILE A 62 -10.83 0.94 13.69
N THR A 63 -9.82 1.80 13.61
CA THR A 63 -9.98 3.23 13.28
C THR A 63 -9.12 3.63 12.08
N TRP A 64 -9.49 4.72 11.43
CA TRP A 64 -8.76 5.26 10.28
C TRP A 64 -8.17 6.62 10.62
N ARG A 65 -6.94 6.86 10.17
CA ARG A 65 -6.30 8.19 10.23
C ARG A 65 -5.87 8.65 8.85
N LYS A 66 -6.02 9.94 8.58
CA LYS A 66 -5.40 10.63 7.44
C LYS A 66 -4.37 11.61 8.00
N ASN A 67 -3.10 11.44 7.63
CA ASN A 67 -2.00 12.29 8.09
C ASN A 67 -2.00 12.46 9.63
N GLY A 68 -2.27 11.37 10.36
CA GLY A 68 -2.36 11.36 11.82
C GLY A 68 -3.71 11.78 12.41
N GLN A 69 -4.62 12.38 11.65
CA GLN A 69 -5.94 12.82 12.12
C GLN A 69 -7.01 11.75 11.94
N LEU A 70 -7.86 11.54 12.94
CA LEU A 70 -8.95 10.56 12.89
C LEU A 70 -9.97 10.92 11.80
N ILE A 71 -10.37 9.93 11.00
CA ILE A 71 -11.40 10.07 9.97
C ILE A 71 -12.41 8.93 10.06
N LEU A 72 -13.61 9.18 9.52
CA LEU A 72 -14.72 8.22 9.58
C LEU A 72 -14.54 7.09 8.54
N PRO A 73 -14.82 5.84 8.92
CA PRO A 73 -14.91 4.74 7.96
C PRO A 73 -16.11 4.93 7.01
N HIS A 74 -16.12 4.19 5.90
CA HIS A 74 -17.21 4.21 4.91
C HIS A 74 -18.55 3.70 5.48
N SER A 75 -18.50 2.70 6.37
CA SER A 75 -19.66 2.18 7.10
C SER A 75 -19.55 2.55 8.56
N SER A 76 -20.61 3.13 9.13
CA SER A 76 -20.66 3.54 10.53
C SER A 76 -20.64 2.37 11.53
N ALA A 77 -21.07 1.19 11.10
CA ALA A 77 -20.97 -0.03 11.90
C ALA A 77 -19.65 -0.77 11.58
N GLN A 78 -18.81 -0.94 12.61
CA GLN A 78 -17.77 -1.96 12.58
C GLN A 78 -18.46 -3.32 12.41
N LYS A 79 -18.15 -4.04 11.33
CA LYS A 79 -18.72 -5.36 11.11
C LYS A 79 -18.29 -6.29 12.25
N THR A 80 -19.25 -7.00 12.82
CA THR A 80 -19.00 -8.07 13.79
C THR A 80 -17.93 -9.00 13.26
N SER A 81 -16.94 -9.33 14.10
CA SER A 81 -15.86 -10.24 13.74
C SER A 81 -16.41 -11.61 13.36
N GLN A 82 -16.09 -12.09 12.16
CA GLN A 82 -16.50 -13.39 11.65
C GLN A 82 -15.63 -14.49 12.28
N PRO A 83 -16.21 -15.52 12.92
CA PRO A 83 -15.45 -16.68 13.39
C PRO A 83 -14.98 -17.56 12.22
N ASN A 84 -13.75 -18.09 12.34
CA ASN A 84 -13.15 -19.01 11.36
C ASN A 84 -13.34 -20.49 11.72
N GLY A 85 -13.78 -20.80 12.95
CA GLY A 85 -13.96 -22.18 13.43
C GLY A 85 -12.71 -22.84 14.02
N ASP A 86 -11.56 -22.19 13.93
CA ASP A 86 -10.25 -22.64 14.45
C ASP A 86 -9.80 -21.85 15.69
N TRP A 87 -10.75 -21.23 16.41
CA TRP A 87 -10.51 -20.27 17.50
C TRP A 87 -9.82 -18.97 17.06
N THR A 88 -9.97 -18.58 15.80
CA THR A 88 -9.60 -17.25 15.33
C THR A 88 -10.77 -16.53 14.67
N TYR A 89 -10.63 -15.22 14.55
CA TYR A 89 -11.60 -14.32 13.96
C TYR A 89 -10.97 -13.51 12.82
N GLN A 90 -11.84 -12.96 11.98
CA GLN A 90 -11.48 -12.00 10.94
C GLN A 90 -12.55 -10.92 10.79
N THR A 91 -12.13 -9.73 10.36
CA THR A 91 -13.04 -8.63 10.02
C THR A 91 -12.38 -7.71 8.99
N VAL A 92 -13.18 -6.81 8.41
CA VAL A 92 -12.72 -5.84 7.43
C VAL A 92 -13.40 -4.49 7.65
N SER A 93 -12.59 -3.42 7.66
CA SER A 93 -13.06 -2.04 7.67
C SER A 93 -12.77 -1.39 6.32
N HIS A 94 -13.69 -0.55 5.84
CA HIS A 94 -13.55 0.12 4.55
C HIS A 94 -13.47 1.62 4.73
N LEU A 95 -12.69 2.28 3.88
CA LEU A 95 -12.58 3.73 3.81
C LEU A 95 -12.71 4.19 2.35
N ALA A 96 -13.71 5.01 2.08
CA ALA A 96 -13.89 5.67 0.78
C ALA A 96 -13.16 7.02 0.80
N LEU A 97 -12.37 7.32 -0.23
CA LEU A 97 -11.54 8.52 -0.27
C LEU A 97 -11.20 8.99 -1.69
N THR A 98 -10.90 10.29 -1.80
CA THR A 98 -10.21 10.90 -2.93
C THR A 98 -8.75 11.15 -2.53
N PRO A 99 -7.77 10.40 -3.08
CA PRO A 99 -6.39 10.50 -2.65
C PRO A 99 -5.73 11.77 -3.18
N SER A 100 -4.94 12.45 -2.34
CA SER A 100 -4.03 13.52 -2.79
C SER A 100 -2.57 13.09 -2.64
N PHE A 101 -1.70 13.60 -3.52
CA PHE A 101 -0.27 13.33 -3.43
C PHE A 101 0.28 13.78 -2.07
N GLY A 102 1.03 12.90 -1.40
CA GLY A 102 1.57 13.14 -0.06
C GLY A 102 0.64 12.75 1.10
N ASP A 103 -0.63 12.40 0.83
CA ASP A 103 -1.49 11.85 1.88
C ASP A 103 -1.02 10.46 2.31
N THR A 104 -1.09 10.21 3.62
CA THR A 104 -0.91 8.88 4.22
C THR A 104 -2.17 8.50 4.98
N TYR A 105 -2.72 7.34 4.65
CA TYR A 105 -3.88 6.77 5.30
C TYR A 105 -3.47 5.58 6.14
N THR A 106 -3.79 5.59 7.42
CA THR A 106 -3.39 4.56 8.38
C THR A 106 -4.62 3.85 8.91
N CYS A 107 -4.65 2.52 8.80
CA CYS A 107 -5.55 1.68 9.58
C CYS A 107 -4.89 1.39 10.93
N VAL A 108 -5.60 1.73 12.01
CA VAL A 108 -5.16 1.52 13.39
C VAL A 108 -6.01 0.40 14.00
N VAL A 109 -5.36 -0.67 14.43
CA VAL A 109 -6.02 -1.86 14.99
C VAL A 109 -5.61 -2.05 16.43
N GLU A 110 -6.59 -2.01 17.34
CA GLU A 110 -6.39 -2.27 18.76
C GLU A 110 -7.03 -3.62 19.13
N HIS A 111 -6.26 -4.47 19.78
CA HIS A 111 -6.66 -5.82 20.16
C HIS A 111 -5.90 -6.23 21.42
N ILE A 112 -6.56 -6.92 22.35
CA ILE A 112 -5.95 -7.31 23.65
C ILE A 112 -4.73 -8.24 23.51
N GLY A 113 -4.61 -8.95 22.38
CA GLY A 113 -3.44 -9.75 22.07
C GLY A 113 -2.21 -8.92 21.69
N ALA A 114 -2.38 -7.64 21.38
CA ALA A 114 -1.30 -6.71 21.01
C ALA A 114 -1.04 -5.72 22.16
N PRO A 115 0.21 -5.58 22.63
CA PRO A 115 0.53 -4.61 23.69
C PRO A 115 0.44 -3.15 23.19
N LEU A 116 0.58 -2.94 21.88
CA LEU A 116 0.49 -1.65 21.22
C LEU A 116 -0.43 -1.75 20.00
N PRO A 117 -1.09 -0.65 19.58
CA PRO A 117 -1.89 -0.63 18.37
C PRO A 117 -1.06 -1.01 17.14
N ILE A 118 -1.63 -1.82 16.26
CA ILE A 118 -1.02 -2.18 14.97
C ILE A 118 -1.40 -1.12 13.94
N LEU A 119 -0.38 -0.53 13.31
CA LEU A 119 -0.54 0.50 12.28
C LEU A 119 -0.24 -0.09 10.91
N ALA A 120 -1.17 0.08 9.97
CA ALA A 120 -0.97 -0.32 8.59
C ALA A 120 -1.24 0.87 7.67
N ASP A 121 -0.18 1.36 7.02
CA ASP A 121 -0.22 2.55 6.19
C ASP A 121 -0.50 2.22 4.73
N TRP A 122 -1.16 3.15 4.06
CA TRP A 122 -1.34 3.19 2.62
C TRP A 122 -1.10 4.62 2.12
N THR A 123 -0.26 4.74 1.10
CA THR A 123 -0.02 6.01 0.40
C THR A 123 -0.47 5.88 -1.05
N PRO A 124 -0.99 6.96 -1.64
CA PRO A 124 -1.27 6.99 -3.07
C PRO A 124 0.04 6.80 -3.85
N GLY A 125 0.21 5.64 -4.48
CA GLY A 125 1.25 5.44 -5.48
C GLY A 125 0.96 6.22 -6.77
N LEU A 126 1.85 6.13 -7.77
CA LEU A 126 1.50 6.58 -9.12
C LEU A 126 0.29 5.77 -9.58
N SER A 127 -0.78 6.45 -10.02
CA SER A 127 -1.90 5.78 -10.68
C SER A 127 -1.40 4.98 -11.89
N LEU A 128 -2.09 3.90 -12.27
CA LEU A 128 -1.75 3.12 -13.47
C LEU A 128 -1.56 4.03 -14.69
N MET A 129 -2.43 5.02 -14.85
CA MET A 129 -2.32 6.03 -15.91
C MET A 129 -1.07 6.89 -15.79
N GLN A 130 -0.69 7.32 -14.58
CA GLN A 130 0.54 8.08 -14.38
C GLN A 130 1.78 7.22 -14.62
N THR A 131 1.80 5.97 -14.18
CA THR A 131 2.91 5.04 -14.43
C THR A 131 3.12 4.83 -15.93
N VAL A 132 2.03 4.61 -16.69
CA VAL A 132 2.08 4.49 -18.15
C VAL A 132 2.54 5.80 -18.80
N LYS A 133 2.03 6.95 -18.35
CA LYS A 133 2.45 8.26 -18.89
C LYS A 133 3.94 8.51 -18.64
N VAL A 134 4.43 8.21 -17.43
CA VAL A 134 5.85 8.34 -17.06
C VAL A 134 6.72 7.39 -17.89
N SER A 135 6.29 6.14 -18.09
CA SER A 135 7.04 5.19 -18.90
C SER A 135 7.11 5.62 -20.37
N VAL A 136 5.97 6.05 -20.95
CA VAL A 136 5.93 6.55 -22.34
C VAL A 136 6.82 7.77 -22.49
N SER A 137 6.74 8.73 -21.57
CA SER A 137 7.54 9.97 -21.62
C SER A 137 9.04 9.67 -21.59
N THR A 138 9.45 8.72 -20.75
CA THR A 138 10.85 8.33 -20.60
C THR A 138 11.38 7.65 -21.86
N VAL A 139 10.59 6.75 -22.47
CA VAL A 139 10.97 6.08 -23.72
C VAL A 139 11.08 7.08 -24.87
N THR A 140 10.11 7.99 -25.01
CA THR A 140 10.15 9.02 -26.07
C THR A 140 11.33 9.96 -25.94
N LEU A 141 11.67 10.37 -24.73
CA LEU A 141 12.80 11.26 -24.48
C LEU A 141 14.13 10.56 -24.80
N GLY A 142 14.27 9.29 -24.40
CA GLY A 142 15.46 8.49 -24.71
C GLY A 142 15.69 8.34 -26.22
N LEU A 143 14.64 8.00 -26.97
CA LEU A 143 14.70 7.92 -28.44
C LEU A 143 15.05 9.27 -29.08
N GLY A 144 14.44 10.37 -28.62
CA GLY A 144 14.73 11.71 -29.13
C GLY A 144 16.19 12.13 -28.92
N LEU A 145 16.75 11.84 -27.74
CA LEU A 145 18.16 12.12 -27.45
C LEU A 145 19.11 11.33 -28.36
N ILE A 146 18.84 10.05 -28.61
CA ILE A 146 19.66 9.21 -29.50
C ILE A 146 19.70 9.80 -30.91
N ILE A 147 18.54 10.16 -31.47
CA ILE A 147 18.44 10.76 -32.81
C ILE A 147 19.19 12.10 -32.87
N PHE A 148 19.04 12.93 -31.82
CA PHE A 148 19.73 14.22 -31.73
C PHE A 148 21.25 14.07 -31.72
N PHE A 149 21.79 13.13 -30.94
CA PHE A 149 23.23 12.86 -30.91
C PHE A 149 23.76 12.32 -32.25
N LEU A 150 23.02 11.42 -32.90
CA LEU A 150 23.39 10.91 -34.23
C LEU A 150 23.42 12.04 -35.27
N GLY A 151 22.43 12.94 -35.23
CA GLY A 151 22.39 14.13 -36.09
C GLY A 151 23.54 15.12 -35.82
N LEU A 152 23.89 15.34 -34.56
CA LEU A 152 25.05 16.18 -34.19
C LEU A 152 26.37 15.61 -34.71
N ILE A 153 26.56 14.29 -34.60
CA ILE A 153 27.76 13.60 -35.08
C ILE A 153 27.86 13.70 -36.60
N SER A 154 26.78 13.44 -37.32
CA SER A 154 26.77 13.53 -38.79
C SER A 154 27.02 14.96 -39.28
N TRP A 155 26.43 15.96 -38.62
CA TRP A 155 26.69 17.37 -38.94
C TRP A 155 28.14 17.80 -38.69
N ARG A 156 28.74 17.38 -37.55
CA ARG A 156 30.17 17.64 -37.29
C ARG A 156 31.06 17.00 -38.34
N ARG A 157 30.79 15.75 -38.73
CA ARG A 157 31.52 15.06 -39.80
C ARG A 157 31.38 15.77 -41.15
N ALA A 158 30.18 16.22 -41.51
CA ALA A 158 29.95 16.97 -42.74
C ALA A 158 30.68 18.34 -42.76
N ARG A 159 30.74 19.03 -41.61
CA ARG A 159 31.54 20.26 -41.46
C ARG A 159 33.04 20.01 -41.63
N SER A 160 33.57 18.92 -41.07
CA SER A 160 34.98 18.53 -41.27
C SER A 160 35.28 18.13 -42.73
N PHE A 161 34.29 17.70 -43.51
CA PHE A 161 34.46 17.30 -44.91
C PHE A 161 34.34 18.45 -45.92
N SER A 162 33.95 19.67 -45.50
CA SER A 162 33.83 20.83 -46.39
C SER A 162 35.16 21.53 -46.72
N TYR A 163 36.31 20.91 -46.45
CA TYR A 163 37.58 21.27 -47.09
C TYR A 163 37.94 20.24 -48.16
N THR A 164 37.21 20.25 -49.28
CA THR A 164 37.65 19.58 -50.51
C THR A 164 38.59 20.51 -51.25
N SER A 165 39.91 20.24 -51.19
CA SER A 165 40.90 20.92 -52.03
C SER A 165 40.67 20.56 -53.49
N ILE A 166 40.36 21.55 -54.32
CA ILE A 166 40.18 21.38 -55.77
C ILE A 166 41.56 21.15 -56.40
N PRO A 167 41.75 20.12 -57.26
CA PRO A 167 43.01 19.91 -57.97
C PRO A 167 43.35 21.16 -58.82
N GLY A 168 44.43 21.85 -58.48
CA GLY A 168 44.90 23.05 -59.20
C GLY A 168 44.76 24.39 -58.45
N SER A 169 44.34 24.40 -57.18
CA SER A 169 44.31 25.63 -56.38
C SER A 169 45.66 25.91 -55.68
N ASN A 170 46.32 27.02 -56.03
CA ASN A 170 47.53 27.53 -55.37
C ASN A 170 47.17 28.62 -54.35
N TYR A 171 46.64 28.23 -53.19
CA TYR A 171 46.57 29.15 -52.04
C TYR A 171 47.53 28.67 -50.96
N PRO A 172 48.34 29.56 -50.37
CA PRO A 172 49.32 29.18 -49.35
C PRO A 172 48.61 28.70 -48.08
N GLU A 173 49.16 27.67 -47.46
CA GLU A 173 48.67 27.15 -46.18
C GLU A 173 48.63 28.26 -45.13
N GLY A 174 47.43 28.49 -44.57
CA GLY A 174 47.26 29.23 -43.33
C GLY A 174 47.75 28.38 -42.16
N GLN A 175 49.00 28.60 -41.78
CA GLN A 175 49.66 27.99 -40.64
C GLN A 175 48.98 28.44 -39.33
N HIS A 176 48.08 27.62 -38.81
CA HIS A 176 47.55 27.81 -37.46
C HIS A 176 48.57 27.30 -36.45
N THR A 177 49.36 28.22 -35.91
CA THR A 177 50.13 28.03 -34.68
C THR A 177 49.19 28.16 -33.49
N PHE A 178 49.08 27.10 -32.67
CA PHE A 178 49.11 27.09 -31.21
C PHE A 178 49.28 25.63 -30.73
#